data_AF-A0A7X8FXF9-F1
#
_entry.id   AF-A0A7X8FXF9-F1
#
_cell.length_a   1.000
_cell.length_b   1.000
_cell.length_c   1.000
_cell.angle_alpha   90.00
_cell.angle_beta   90.00
_cell.angle_gamma   90.00
#
_symmetry.space_group_name_H-M   'P 1'
#
loop_
_entity.id
_entity.type
_entity.pdbx_description
1 polymer ?
#
loop_
_entity_poly.entity_id
_entity_poly.type
_entity_poly.pdbx_seq_one_letter_code
_entity_poly.pdbx_strand_id
1 'polypeptide(L)'
;FGSRDKEPAANPDWTQVKEGDRVIVFGKIRLVGSAASNSLVLTDSSDKDWYVDEAERDVLALMEQRETTLSAVVRLDPIKFADGTELPDKRVLTGIEVVK
;
A
#
# COMPACT_ATOMS: atom_id res chain seq x y z
N PHE A 1 14.90 10.88 -29.87
CA PHE A 1 13.69 10.30 -29.25
C PHE A 1 14.02 10.02 -27.80
N GLY A 2 13.89 11.04 -26.95
CA GLY A 2 14.14 10.91 -25.51
C GLY A 2 12.94 10.23 -24.89
N SER A 3 13.15 9.03 -24.36
CA SER A 3 12.20 8.37 -23.47
C SER A 3 11.86 9.36 -22.38
N ARG A 4 10.64 9.91 -22.42
CA ARG A 4 10.03 10.43 -21.20
C ARG A 4 9.87 9.20 -20.34
N ASP A 5 10.83 9.00 -19.44
CA ASP A 5 10.56 8.28 -18.20
C ASP A 5 9.25 8.88 -17.69
N LYS A 6 8.17 8.13 -17.87
CA LYS A 6 6.85 8.50 -17.39
C LYS A 6 7.04 8.55 -15.89
N GLU A 7 7.24 9.75 -15.36
CA GLU A 7 7.05 10.00 -13.95
C GLU A 7 5.72 9.31 -13.60
N PRO A 8 5.72 8.36 -12.64
CA PRO A 8 4.50 7.64 -12.31
C PRO A 8 3.44 8.69 -12.01
N ALA A 9 2.24 8.49 -12.58
CA ALA A 9 1.12 9.39 -12.31
C ALA A 9 1.02 9.58 -10.79
N ALA A 10 0.79 10.82 -10.34
CA ALA A 10 0.72 11.14 -8.93
C ALA A 10 -0.16 10.10 -8.21
N ASN A 11 0.35 9.57 -7.10
CA ASN A 11 -0.38 8.59 -6.30
C ASN A 11 -1.76 9.15 -5.91
N PRO A 12 -2.78 8.28 -5.80
CA PRO A 12 -4.10 8.71 -5.36
C PRO A 12 -4.02 9.38 -3.99
N ASP A 13 -4.87 10.38 -3.76
CA ASP A 13 -4.97 11.02 -2.45
C ASP A 13 -5.45 9.99 -1.41
N TRP A 14 -4.52 9.53 -0.58
CA TRP A 14 -4.71 8.52 0.46
C TRP A 14 -5.91 8.81 1.38
N THR A 15 -6.22 10.10 1.60
CA THR A 15 -7.32 10.53 2.47
C THR A 15 -8.69 10.43 1.79
N GLN A 16 -8.75 10.44 0.45
CA GLN A 16 -9.98 10.46 -0.34
C GLN A 16 -10.37 9.09 -0.89
N VAL A 17 -9.45 8.11 -0.84
CA VAL A 17 -9.71 6.74 -1.30
C VAL A 17 -10.76 6.05 -0.43
N LYS A 18 -11.68 5.33 -1.09
CA LYS A 18 -12.80 4.64 -0.47
C LYS A 18 -12.63 3.12 -0.58
N GLU A 19 -13.39 2.41 0.25
CA GLU A 19 -13.49 0.96 0.14
C GLU A 19 -14.03 0.55 -1.24
N GLY A 20 -13.39 -0.45 -1.84
CA GLY A 20 -13.70 -0.96 -3.18
C GLY A 20 -13.04 -0.20 -4.33
N ASP A 21 -12.40 0.94 -4.07
CA ASP A 21 -11.70 1.69 -5.13
C ASP A 21 -10.53 0.87 -5.68
N ARG A 22 -10.41 0.84 -7.01
CA ARG A 22 -9.22 0.34 -7.68
C ARG A 22 -8.21 1.46 -7.84
N VAL A 23 -7.03 1.28 -7.28
CA VAL A 23 -5.94 2.27 -7.23
C VAL A 23 -4.69 1.75 -7.91
N ILE A 24 -3.88 2.68 -8.43
CA ILE A 24 -2.51 2.42 -8.87
C ILE A 24 -1.60 3.23 -7.95
N VAL A 25 -0.71 2.56 -7.23
CA VAL A 25 0.18 3.19 -6.25
C VAL A 25 1.62 2.81 -6.57
N PHE A 26 2.48 3.81 -6.70
CA PHE A 26 3.92 3.67 -6.78
C PHE A 26 4.55 3.97 -5.41
N GLY A 27 5.45 3.10 -4.98
CA GLY A 27 6.15 3.27 -3.72
C GLY A 27 7.18 2.18 -3.45
N LYS A 28 7.73 2.18 -2.23
CA LYS A 28 8.72 1.21 -1.78
C LYS A 28 8.08 0.17 -0.88
N ILE A 29 8.31 -1.11 -1.18
CA ILE A 29 7.86 -2.21 -0.32
C ILE A 29 8.72 -2.28 0.94
N ARG A 30 8.08 -2.30 2.11
CA ARG A 30 8.76 -2.29 3.42
C ARG A 30 8.02 -3.18 4.41
N LEU A 31 8.74 -3.67 5.41
CA LEU A 31 8.15 -4.22 6.62
C LEU A 31 8.03 -3.11 7.67
N VAL A 32 6.84 -2.97 8.25
CA VAL A 32 6.57 -2.08 9.38
C VAL A 32 6.09 -2.89 10.58
N GLY A 33 6.49 -2.49 11.78
CA GLY A 33 6.22 -3.22 13.02
C GLY A 33 7.47 -3.89 13.59
N SER A 34 7.26 -4.87 14.46
CA SER A 34 8.34 -5.59 15.16
C SER A 34 8.55 -6.99 14.57
N ALA A 35 9.67 -7.64 14.88
CA ALA A 35 9.96 -8.99 14.37
C ALA A 35 8.87 -10.03 14.72
N ALA A 36 8.16 -9.86 15.83
CA ALA A 36 7.07 -10.75 16.25
C ALA A 36 5.70 -10.40 15.63
N SER A 37 5.56 -9.19 15.07
CA SER A 37 4.33 -8.70 14.44
C SER A 37 4.69 -7.59 13.47
N ASN A 38 4.93 -7.96 12.21
CA ASN A 38 5.19 -7.02 11.12
C ASN A 38 4.14 -7.15 10.02
N SER A 39 3.86 -6.03 9.38
CA SER A 39 3.01 -5.93 8.20
C SER A 39 3.87 -5.52 7.01
N LEU A 40 3.60 -6.12 5.86
CA LEU A 40 4.19 -5.67 4.61
C LEU A 40 3.35 -4.47 4.12
N VAL A 41 4.03 -3.40 3.72
CA VAL A 41 3.40 -2.17 3.21
C VAL A 41 4.11 -1.71 1.95
N LEU A 42 3.39 -0.99 1.11
CA LEU A 42 3.96 -0.11 0.10
C LEU A 42 3.91 1.32 0.67
N THR A 43 5.06 1.91 0.97
CA THR A 43 5.15 3.32 1.40
C THR A 43 5.31 4.18 0.16
N ASP A 44 4.37 5.09 -0.06
CA ASP A 44 4.39 5.98 -1.21
C ASP A 44 5.32 7.20 -1.02
N SER A 45 5.44 8.04 -2.05
CA SER A 45 6.29 9.24 -2.03
C SER A 45 5.81 10.33 -1.06
N SER A 46 4.61 10.21 -0.51
CA SER A 46 4.05 11.12 0.52
C SER A 46 4.16 10.51 1.93
N ASP A 47 5.02 9.51 2.10
CA ASP A 47 5.20 8.74 3.34
C ASP A 47 3.89 8.14 3.87
N LYS A 48 2.95 7.79 2.98
CA LYS A 48 1.74 7.07 3.36
C LYS A 48 1.91 5.58 3.15
N ASP A 49 1.51 4.82 4.15
CA ASP A 49 1.55 3.37 4.12
C ASP A 49 0.25 2.81 3.54
N TRP A 50 0.42 1.95 2.54
CA TRP A 50 -0.61 1.11 1.94
C TRP A 50 -0.33 -0.33 2.36
N TYR A 51 -1.18 -0.87 3.23
CA TYR A 51 -0.98 -2.20 3.82
C TYR A 51 -1.24 -3.28 2.78
N VAL A 52 -0.43 -4.32 2.77
CA VAL A 52 -0.63 -5.48 1.89
C VAL A 52 -1.48 -6.51 2.65
N ASP A 53 -2.52 -7.03 2.00
CA ASP A 53 -3.31 -8.13 2.56
C ASP A 53 -2.42 -9.37 2.78
N GLU A 54 -2.69 -10.11 3.85
CA GLU A 54 -1.87 -11.26 4.24
C GLU A 54 -1.84 -12.35 3.15
N ALA A 55 -2.93 -12.53 2.40
CA ALA A 55 -3.00 -13.50 1.31
C ALA A 55 -2.07 -13.15 0.13
N GLU A 56 -1.73 -11.87 -0.05
CA GLU A 56 -0.88 -11.36 -1.12
C GLU A 56 0.58 -11.17 -0.67
N ARG A 57 0.84 -11.37 0.62
CA ARG A 57 2.12 -11.06 1.26
C ARG A 57 3.29 -11.82 0.65
N ASP A 58 3.14 -13.12 0.40
CA ASP A 58 4.23 -13.97 -0.07
C ASP A 58 4.74 -13.54 -1.44
N VAL A 59 3.85 -13.04 -2.31
CA VAL A 59 4.19 -12.54 -3.64
C VAL A 59 5.06 -11.28 -3.52
N LEU A 60 4.68 -10.36 -2.65
CA LEU A 60 5.37 -9.08 -2.49
C LEU A 60 6.55 -9.13 -1.52
N ALA A 61 6.65 -10.14 -0.66
CA ALA A 61 7.77 -10.30 0.27
C ALA A 61 9.12 -10.45 -0.47
N LEU A 62 9.11 -11.06 -1.66
CA LEU A 62 10.30 -11.16 -2.52
C LEU A 62 10.75 -9.80 -3.10
N MET A 63 9.88 -8.79 -3.01
CA MET A 63 10.12 -7.43 -3.48
C MET A 63 10.44 -6.47 -2.33
N GLU A 64 10.70 -6.98 -1.11
CA GLU A 64 11.05 -6.12 0.03
C GLU A 64 12.22 -5.20 -0.29
N GLN A 65 12.12 -3.95 0.17
CA GLN A 65 13.08 -2.86 -0.07
C GLN A 65 13.18 -2.39 -1.53
N ARG A 66 12.33 -2.89 -2.43
CA ARG A 66 12.29 -2.44 -3.84
C ARG A 66 11.15 -1.46 -4.06
N GLU A 67 11.38 -0.55 -5.00
CA GLU A 67 10.32 0.29 -5.55
C GLU A 67 9.51 -0.49 -6.59
N THR A 68 8.20 -0.30 -6.57
CA THR A 68 7.30 -0.96 -7.52
C THR A 68 5.99 -0.18 -7.66
N THR A 69 5.26 -0.47 -8.72
CA THR A 69 3.92 0.05 -8.96
C THR A 69 2.92 -1.09 -8.82
N LEU A 70 1.93 -0.92 -7.95
CA LEU A 70 0.87 -1.89 -7.72
C LEU A 70 -0.46 -1.34 -8.20
N SER A 71 -1.22 -2.17 -8.91
CA SER A 71 -2.66 -1.98 -9.12
C SER A 71 -3.40 -2.88 -8.14
N ALA A 72 -4.33 -2.34 -7.36
CA ALA A 72 -5.01 -3.10 -6.31
C ALA A 72 -6.39 -2.52 -6.00
N VAL A 73 -7.22 -3.31 -5.33
CA VAL A 73 -8.50 -2.88 -4.75
C VAL A 73 -8.30 -2.56 -3.28
N VAL A 74 -8.82 -1.43 -2.83
CA VAL A 74 -8.65 -0.94 -1.46
C VAL A 74 -9.75 -1.48 -0.56
N ARG A 75 -9.37 -2.12 0.53
CA ARG A 75 -10.21 -2.43 1.68
C ARG A 75 -9.85 -1.47 2.82
N LEU A 76 -10.86 -0.95 3.51
CA LEU A 76 -10.65 -0.11 4.68
C LEU A 76 -10.83 -0.97 5.94
N ASP A 77 -9.74 -1.17 6.69
CA ASP A 77 -9.77 -1.91 7.94
C ASP A 77 -9.75 -0.92 9.11
N PRO A 78 -10.85 -0.78 9.88
CA PRO A 78 -10.94 0.20 10.95
C PRO A 78 -9.99 -0.15 12.09
N ILE A 79 -9.37 0.88 12.66
CA ILE A 79 -8.50 0.74 13.82
C ILE A 79 -9.18 1.38 15.02
N LYS A 80 -9.51 0.54 16.00
CA LYS A 80 -10.05 0.99 17.29
C LYS A 80 -9.16 0.50 18.42
N PHE A 81 -8.68 1.44 19.23
CA PHE A 81 -7.96 1.11 20.45
C PHE A 81 -8.91 0.63 21.54
N ALA A 82 -8.36 -0.08 22.54
CA ALA A 82 -9.13 -0.60 23.67
C ALA A 82 -9.76 0.51 24.53
N ASP A 83 -9.20 1.73 24.49
CA ASP A 83 -9.74 2.92 25.15
C ASP A 83 -10.90 3.58 24.38
N GLY A 84 -11.28 3.03 23.22
CA GLY A 84 -12.34 3.55 22.36
C GLY A 84 -11.88 4.59 21.34
N THR A 85 -10.61 4.99 21.33
CA THR A 85 -10.04 5.91 20.34
C THR A 85 -10.06 5.27 18.96
N GLU A 86 -10.62 5.98 17.98
CA GLU A 86 -10.64 5.60 16.57
C GLU A 86 -9.50 6.30 15.85
N LEU A 87 -8.69 5.52 15.13
CA LEU A 87 -7.65 6.03 14.24
C LEU A 87 -8.14 6.00 12.78
N PRO A 88 -7.47 6.72 11.87
CA PRO A 88 -7.72 6.56 10.45
C PRO A 88 -7.60 5.10 10.04
N ASP A 89 -8.57 4.61 9.26
CA ASP A 89 -8.60 3.23 8.78
C ASP A 89 -7.31 2.86 8.04
N LYS A 90 -6.91 1.60 8.15
CA LYS A 90 -5.85 1.07 7.27
C LYS A 90 -6.40 0.94 5.87
N ARG A 91 -5.66 1.45 4.89
CA ARG A 91 -5.89 1.15 3.48
C ARG A 91 -5.15 -0.13 3.17
N VAL A 92 -5.87 -1.24 3.04
CA VAL A 92 -5.33 -2.55 2.71
C VAL A 92 -5.52 -2.81 1.22
N LEU A 93 -4.43 -3.10 0.52
CA LEU A 93 -4.37 -3.48 -0.88
C LEU A 93 -4.67 -4.96 -1.01
N THR A 94 -5.68 -5.27 -1.83
CA THR A 94 -6.14 -6.63 -2.14
C THR A 94 -6.20 -6.83 -3.66
N GLY A 95 -6.15 -8.08 -4.13
CA GLY A 95 -6.20 -8.38 -5.56
C GLY A 95 -5.08 -7.68 -6.33
N ILE A 96 -3.85 -7.84 -5.83
CA ILE A 96 -2.70 -7.05 -6.23
C ILE A 96 -2.16 -7.54 -7.57
N GLU A 97 -1.90 -6.60 -8.46
CA GLU A 97 -1.21 -6.81 -9.73
C GLU A 97 0.01 -5.89 -9.80
N VAL A 98 1.19 -6.45 -10.06
CA VAL A 98 2.41 -5.66 -10.29
C VAL A 98 2.36 -5.07 -11.69
N VAL A 99 2.36 -3.73 -11.78
CA VAL A 99 2.36 -3.01 -13.05
C VAL A 99 3.81 -2.89 -13.55
N LYS A 100 4.05 -3.34 -14.79
CA LYS A 100 5.36 -3.32 -15.46
C LYS A 100 5.54 -2.08 -16.32
#